data_AF-A0A3D9XKH5-F1
#
_entry.id   AF-A0A3D9XKH5-F1
#
_cell.length_a   1.000
_cell.length_b   1.000
_cell.length_c   1.000
_cell.angle_alpha   90.00
_cell.angle_beta   90.00
_cell.angle_gamma   90.00
#
_symmetry.space_group_name_H-M   'P 1'
#
loop_
_entity.id
_entity.type
_entity.pdbx_description
1 polymer ?
#
loop_
_entity_poly.entity_id
_entity_poly.type
_entity_poly.pdbx_seq_one_letter_code
_entity_poly.pdbx_strand_id
1 'polypeptide(L)' 'MTDQTPEEALRAALLDVLTNMGSVLLATPAGRAEAAQTLLDQAERAHPAVAEVFREAAKRVRAMEGKA' A
#
# COMPACT_ATOMS: atom_id res chain seq x y z
N MET A 1 -14.25 13.05 17.29
CA MET A 1 -14.53 13.08 15.84
C MET A 1 -13.19 13.33 15.19
N THR A 2 -12.72 12.41 14.35
CA THR A 2 -11.40 12.51 13.72
C THR A 2 -11.41 13.68 12.74
N ASP A 3 -10.64 14.73 13.05
CA ASP A 3 -10.34 15.87 12.16
C ASP A 3 -9.42 15.41 11.02
N GLN A 4 -9.87 14.44 10.22
CA GLN A 4 -9.15 14.05 9.01
C GLN A 4 -9.61 14.92 7.85
N THR A 5 -8.64 15.49 7.16
CA THR A 5 -8.84 16.15 5.89
C THR A 5 -9.29 15.14 4.82
N PRO A 6 -10.00 15.58 3.77
CA PRO A 6 -10.39 14.71 2.66
C PRO A 6 -9.22 13.96 2.01
N GLU A 7 -8.02 14.57 2.01
CA GLU A 7 -6.80 13.94 1.49
C GLU A 7 -6.33 12.78 2.37
N GLU A 8 -6.39 12.92 3.69
CA GLU A 8 -6.05 11.85 4.64
C GLU A 8 -7.04 10.69 4.58
N ALA A 9 -8.33 11.00 4.42
CA ALA A 9 -9.38 9.99 4.23
C ALA A 9 -9.19 9.23 2.90
N LEU A 10 -8.89 9.95 1.81
CA LEU A 10 -8.59 9.34 0.51
C LEU A 10 -7.33 8.47 0.56
N ARG A 11 -6.27 8.95 1.23
CA ARG A 11 -5.04 8.19 1.47
C ARG A 11 -5.32 6.90 2.25
N ALA A 12 -6.12 6.98 3.32
CA ALA A 12 -6.47 5.80 4.11
C ALA A 12 -7.31 4.79 3.32
N ALA A 13 -8.31 5.26 2.55
CA ALA A 13 -9.15 4.40 1.74
C ALA A 13 -8.39 3.73 0.59
N LEU A 14 -7.53 4.49 -0.11
CA LEU A 14 -6.66 3.94 -1.15
C LEU A 14 -5.68 2.92 -0.57
N LEU A 15 -5.11 3.21 0.60
CA LEU A 15 -4.21 2.28 1.28
C LEU A 15 -4.94 0.98 1.64
N ASP A 16 -6.14 1.07 2.20
CA ASP A 16 -6.95 -0.10 2.57
C ASP A 16 -7.31 -0.96 1.36
N VAL A 17 -7.77 -0.33 0.28
CA VAL A 17 -8.03 -1.00 -1.00
C VAL A 17 -6.77 -1.71 -1.49
N LEU A 18 -5.62 -1.03 -1.51
CA LEU A 18 -4.36 -1.60 -2.00
C LEU A 18 -3.84 -2.75 -1.13
N THR A 19 -4.02 -2.69 0.19
CA THR A 19 -3.59 -3.76 1.10
C THR A 19 -4.56 -4.94 1.15
N ASN A 20 -5.85 -4.74 0.84
CA ASN A 20 -6.87 -5.78 0.96
C ASN A 20 -7.27 -6.42 -0.38
N MET A 21 -7.05 -5.79 -1.55
CA MET A 21 -7.47 -6.32 -2.86
C MET A 21 -6.73 -7.59 -3.32
N GLY A 22 -5.60 -7.94 -2.71
CA GLY A 22 -4.70 -8.99 -3.20
C GLY A 22 -4.41 -10.11 -2.20
N SER A 23 -5.42 -10.64 -1.50
CA SER A 23 -5.22 -11.67 -0.46
C SER A 23 -4.50 -12.93 -0.95
N VAL A 24 -4.57 -13.25 -2.25
CA VAL A 24 -3.88 -14.41 -2.85
C VAL A 24 -2.38 -14.16 -3.05
N LEU A 25 -1.98 -12.97 -3.54
CA LEU A 25 -0.57 -12.62 -3.71
C LEU A 25 0.13 -12.45 -2.35
N LEU A 26 -0.59 -11.97 -1.34
CA LEU A 26 -0.03 -11.76 0.01
C LEU A 26 0.14 -13.06 0.82
N ALA A 27 -0.37 -14.19 0.32
CA ALA A 27 -0.35 -15.47 1.02
C ALA A 27 1.08 -16.06 1.14
N THR A 28 2.00 -15.69 0.25
CA THR A 28 3.38 -16.18 0.25
C THR A 28 4.38 -15.03 0.42
N PRO A 29 5.57 -15.27 1.00
CA PRO A 29 6.62 -14.26 1.07
C PRO A 29 6.99 -13.69 -0.32
N ALA A 30 7.08 -14.57 -1.33
CA ALA A 30 7.40 -14.16 -2.71
C ALA A 30 6.35 -13.22 -3.30
N GLY A 31 5.06 -13.54 -3.14
CA GLY A 31 3.99 -12.69 -3.65
C GLY A 31 3.84 -11.36 -2.87
N ARG A 32 4.21 -11.32 -1.58
CA ARG A 32 4.34 -10.05 -0.83
C ARG A 32 5.44 -9.15 -1.38
N ALA A 33 6.59 -9.73 -1.74
CA ALA A 33 7.69 -8.98 -2.34
C ALA A 33 7.30 -8.41 -3.72
N GLU A 34 6.64 -9.21 -4.56
CA GLU A 34 6.15 -8.79 -5.87
C GLU A 34 5.08 -7.69 -5.77
N ALA A 35 4.16 -7.81 -4.81
CA ALA A 35 3.16 -6.77 -4.55
C ALA A 35 3.80 -5.46 -4.09
N ALA A 36 4.78 -5.53 -3.16
CA ALA A 36 5.49 -4.34 -2.69
C ALA A 36 6.27 -3.65 -3.83
N GLN A 37 6.91 -4.42 -4.71
CA GLN A 37 7.61 -3.87 -5.87
C GLN A 37 6.65 -3.21 -6.86
N THR A 38 5.55 -3.88 -7.19
CA THR A 38 4.51 -3.35 -8.08
C THR A 38 3.97 -2.01 -7.56
N LEU A 39 3.73 -1.88 -6.25
CA LEU A 39 3.28 -0.63 -5.64
C LEU A 39 4.32 0.50 -5.79
N LEU A 40 5.61 0.20 -5.66
CA LEU A 40 6.67 1.18 -5.88
C LEU A 40 6.74 1.64 -7.34
N ASP A 41 6.63 0.71 -8.28
CA ASP A 41 6.63 1.01 -9.72
C ASP A 41 5.42 1.88 -10.12
N GLN A 42 4.25 1.68 -9.48
CA GLN A 42 3.09 2.56 -9.66
C GLN A 42 3.32 3.94 -9.04
N ALA A 43 4.01 4.03 -7.90
CA ALA A 43 4.33 5.29 -7.26
C ALA A 43 5.21 6.19 -8.15
N GLU A 44 6.11 5.62 -8.95
CA GLU A 44 6.97 6.38 -9.88
C GLU A 44 6.19 7.07 -10.99
N ARG A 45 4.99 6.59 -11.32
CA ARG A 45 4.16 7.07 -12.42
C ARG A 45 2.95 7.90 -11.95
N ALA A 46 2.70 7.92 -10.65
CA ALA A 46 1.53 8.56 -10.06
C ALA A 46 1.77 10.04 -9.74
N HIS A 47 0.66 10.79 -9.60
CA HIS A 47 0.69 12.14 -9.01
C HIS A 47 1.36 12.09 -7.61
N PRO A 48 2.15 13.10 -7.18
CA PRO A 48 2.93 13.04 -5.94
C PRO A 48 2.14 12.61 -4.69
N ALA A 49 0.95 13.18 -4.49
CA ALA A 49 0.08 12.82 -3.36
C ALA A 49 -0.33 11.33 -3.36
N VAL A 50 -0.54 10.75 -4.55
CA VAL A 50 -0.90 9.34 -4.74
C VAL A 50 0.35 8.44 -4.61
N ALA A 51 1.50 8.90 -5.11
CA ALA A 51 2.77 8.20 -4.98
C ALA A 51 3.14 7.94 -3.51
N GLU A 52 2.86 8.87 -2.61
CA GLU A 52 3.09 8.65 -1.19
C GLU A 52 2.20 7.55 -0.59
N VAL A 53 0.96 7.42 -1.06
CA VAL A 53 0.06 6.34 -0.63
C VAL A 53 0.62 4.99 -1.05
N PHE A 54 1.06 4.86 -2.30
CA PHE A 54 1.66 3.64 -2.82
C PHE A 54 2.96 3.26 -2.08
N ARG A 55 3.80 4.24 -1.74
CA ARG A 55 5.02 4.00 -0.94
C ARG A 55 4.69 3.50 0.47
N GLU A 56 3.68 4.08 1.12
CA GLU A 56 3.25 3.66 2.45
C GLU A 56 2.63 2.25 2.42
N ALA A 57 1.85 1.93 1.39
CA ALA A 57 1.34 0.58 1.13
C ALA A 57 2.47 -0.45 1.01
N ALA A 58 3.49 -0.15 0.20
CA ALA A 58 4.65 -1.03 0.02
C ALA A 58 5.42 -1.29 1.33
N LYS A 59 5.59 -0.26 2.18
CA LYS A 59 6.22 -0.40 3.50
C LYS A 59 5.43 -1.35 4.41
N ARG A 60 4.10 -1.22 4.45
CA ARG A 60 3.24 -2.08 5.28
C ARG A 60 3.27 -3.53 4.81
N VAL A 61 3.27 -3.76 3.49
CA VAL A 61 3.39 -5.11 2.91
C VAL A 61 4.71 -5.77 3.35
N ARG A 62 5.83 -5.05 3.30
CA ARG A 62 7.14 -5.55 3.78
C ARG A 62 7.17 -5.78 5.29
N ALA A 63 6.56 -4.91 6.08
CA ALA A 63 6.50 -5.08 7.53
C ALA A 63 5.73 -6.34 7.97
N MET A 64 4.82 -6.86 7.14
CA MET A 64 4.14 -8.14 7.40
C MET A 64 5.10 -9.35 7.27
N GLU A 65 6.24 -9.24 6.58
CA GLU A 65 7.23 -10.32 6.49
C GLU A 65 7.91 -10.62 7.83
N GLY A 66 8.11 -9.61 8.68
CA GLY A 66 8.78 -9.77 9.98
C GLY A 66 7.89 -10.34 11.09
N LYS A 67 6.60 -10.58 10.82
CA LYS A 67 5.62 -11.09 11.80
C LYS A 67 5.09 -12.49 11.48
N ALA A 68 5.53 -13.11 10.38
CA ALA A 68 5.11 -14.43 9.93
C ALA A 68 6.11 -15.52 10.32
#